data_AF-A0A1Q7M9T2-F1
#
_entry.id   AF-A0A1Q7M9T2-F1
#
_cell.length_a   1.000
_cell.length_b   1.000
_cell.length_c   1.000
_cell.angle_alpha   90.00
_cell.angle_beta   90.00
_cell.angle_gamma   90.00
#
_symmetry.space_group_name_H-M   'P 1'
#
loop_
_entity.id
_entity.type
_entity.pdbx_description
1 polymer ?
#
loop_
_entity_poly.entity_id
_entity_poly.type
_entity_poly.pdbx_seq_one_letter_code
_entity_poly.pdbx_strand_id
1 'polypeptide(L)'
;MTENAPIPTQGACDPLSMASLVDSSLRPDGSISLTFSDGVVHVMLDQTGDWTITAGLSVLSDRLLSLTRSLEELGFFQAAEQGGMVYHLWTSALKEHYSDRSKAEETLLRVLKSFQSSTVPSYIG
;
A
#
# COMPACT_ATOMS: atom_id res chain seq x y z
N MET A 1 -16.97 -30.63 26.09
CA MET A 1 -16.48 -29.24 26.09
C MET A 1 -15.18 -29.23 25.32
N THR A 2 -15.24 -28.82 24.05
CA THR A 2 -14.05 -28.58 23.23
C THR A 2 -14.37 -27.36 22.39
N GLU A 3 -13.93 -26.22 22.93
CA GLU A 3 -14.06 -24.90 22.33
C GLU A 3 -13.09 -24.84 21.16
N ASN A 4 -13.60 -24.96 19.94
CA ASN A 4 -12.83 -24.65 18.74
C ASN A 4 -12.68 -23.13 18.70
N ALA A 5 -11.53 -22.63 19.15
CA ALA A 5 -11.15 -21.24 18.95
C ALA A 5 -11.21 -20.94 17.45
N PRO A 6 -11.91 -19.87 17.02
CA PRO A 6 -11.89 -19.47 15.62
C PRO A 6 -10.47 -19.05 15.27
N ILE A 7 -9.87 -19.77 14.32
CA ILE A 7 -8.70 -19.31 13.58
C ILE A 7 -9.05 -17.90 13.10
N PRO A 8 -8.24 -16.86 13.40
CA PRO A 8 -8.45 -15.56 12.79
C PRO A 8 -8.18 -15.74 11.31
N THR A 9 -9.26 -15.98 10.55
CA THR A 9 -9.30 -15.77 9.12
C THR A 9 -8.66 -14.41 8.91
N GLN A 10 -7.56 -14.36 8.15
CA GLN A 10 -6.95 -13.13 7.67
C GLN A 10 -8.01 -12.44 6.81
N GLY A 11 -8.97 -11.79 7.47
CA GLY A 11 -10.03 -11.04 6.87
C GLY A 11 -9.34 -9.94 6.09
N ALA A 12 -9.61 -9.91 4.78
CA ALA A 12 -9.19 -8.83 3.91
C ALA A 12 -9.49 -7.51 4.62
N CYS A 13 -8.46 -6.86 5.14
CA CYS A 13 -8.62 -5.63 5.90
C CYS A 13 -9.11 -4.60 4.88
N ASP A 14 -10.37 -4.16 4.98
CA ASP A 14 -10.94 -3.25 4.00
C ASP A 14 -10.02 -2.03 3.82
N PRO A 15 -9.84 -1.54 2.59
CA PRO A 15 -8.85 -0.50 2.30
C PRO A 15 -9.14 0.79 3.09
N LEU A 16 -10.42 1.03 3.42
CA LEU A 16 -10.85 2.12 4.29
C LEU A 16 -10.39 1.91 5.75
N SER A 17 -10.45 0.69 6.25
CA SER A 17 -9.96 0.31 7.59
C SER A 17 -8.44 0.43 7.66
N MET A 18 -7.71 0.09 6.59
CA MET A 18 -6.27 0.31 6.51
C MET A 18 -5.90 1.79 6.46
N ALA A 19 -6.64 2.63 5.73
CA ALA A 19 -6.44 4.08 5.76
C ALA A 19 -6.77 4.69 7.13
N SER A 20 -7.76 4.15 7.83
CA SER A 20 -8.07 4.57 9.21
C SER A 20 -7.00 4.09 10.21
N LEU A 21 -6.38 2.92 9.99
CA LEU A 21 -5.21 2.48 10.75
C LEU A 21 -4.01 3.40 10.54
N VAL A 22 -3.84 3.88 9.30
CA VAL A 22 -2.83 4.87 8.92
C VAL A 22 -3.09 6.20 9.62
N ASP A 23 -4.33 6.69 9.59
CA ASP A 23 -4.75 7.94 10.26
C ASP A 23 -4.50 7.92 11.78
N SER A 24 -4.75 6.76 12.42
CA SER A 24 -4.62 6.60 13.87
C SER A 24 -3.21 6.26 14.35
N SER A 25 -2.36 5.68 13.49
CA SER A 25 -1.02 5.19 13.88
C SER A 25 0.14 6.06 13.40
N LEU A 26 -0.02 6.85 12.32
CA LEU A 26 1.05 7.73 11.83
C LEU A 26 1.14 9.01 12.67
N ARG A 27 1.97 8.93 13.70
CA ARG A 27 2.57 10.09 14.35
C ARG A 27 3.69 10.64 13.46
N PRO A 28 4.13 11.91 13.64
CA PRO A 28 5.36 12.39 13.01
C PRO A 28 6.51 11.44 13.34
N ASP A 29 7.37 11.14 12.35
CA ASP A 29 8.42 10.11 12.41
C ASP A 29 7.88 8.65 12.42
N GLY A 30 6.59 8.46 12.16
CA GLY A 30 5.94 7.17 12.14
C GLY A 30 6.05 6.48 10.78
N SER A 31 6.01 5.14 10.81
CA SER A 31 5.91 4.34 9.60
C SER A 31 5.02 3.11 9.76
N ILE A 32 4.47 2.65 8.64
CA ILE A 32 3.57 1.50 8.56
C ILE A 32 3.95 0.68 7.33
N SER A 33 4.07 -0.64 7.51
CA SER A 33 4.30 -1.60 6.43
C SER A 33 3.10 -2.53 6.29
N LEU A 34 2.63 -2.69 5.06
CA LEU A 34 1.56 -3.60 4.67
C LEU A 34 2.10 -4.60 3.65
N THR A 35 1.87 -5.89 3.88
CA THR A 35 2.34 -6.96 3.01
C THR A 35 1.17 -7.58 2.27
N PHE A 36 1.35 -7.81 0.98
CA PHE A 36 0.41 -8.40 0.05
C PHE A 36 1.08 -9.55 -0.70
N SER A 37 0.29 -10.41 -1.35
CA SER A 37 0.82 -11.49 -2.19
C SER A 37 1.68 -10.94 -3.34
N ASP A 38 1.30 -9.78 -3.88
CA ASP A 38 1.96 -9.13 -5.02
C ASP A 38 3.16 -8.24 -4.63
N GLY A 39 3.33 -7.97 -3.32
CA GLY A 39 4.40 -7.10 -2.85
C GLY A 39 4.14 -6.43 -1.51
N VAL A 40 4.77 -5.29 -1.26
CA VAL A 40 4.71 -4.56 0.01
C VAL A 40 4.36 -3.10 -0.26
N VAL A 41 3.61 -2.48 0.65
CA VAL A 41 3.38 -1.03 0.68
C VAL A 41 3.87 -0.51 2.01
N HIS A 42 4.82 0.42 1.98
CA HIS A 42 5.36 1.11 3.14
C HIS A 42 4.95 2.58 3.09
N VAL A 43 4.52 3.12 4.22
CA VAL A 43 4.08 4.50 4.37
C VAL A 43 4.86 5.12 5.51
N MET A 44 5.39 6.31 5.30
CA MET A 44 6.17 7.06 6.28
C MET A 44 5.67 8.50 6.33
N LEU A 45 5.57 9.05 7.54
CA LEU A 45 5.33 10.47 7.78
C LEU A 45 6.57 11.06 8.44
N ASP A 46 7.30 11.89 7.71
CA ASP A 46 8.49 12.56 8.23
C ASP A 46 8.14 13.60 9.32
N GLN A 47 9.13 14.03 10.09
CA GLN A 47 9.01 15.07 11.10
C GLN A 47 8.60 16.42 10.51
N THR A 48 8.90 16.68 9.24
CA THR A 48 8.43 17.87 8.50
C THR A 48 6.94 17.83 8.17
N GLY A 49 6.29 16.67 8.35
CA GLY A 49 4.90 16.44 7.94
C GLY A 49 4.77 15.89 6.51
N ASP A 50 5.88 15.58 5.85
CA ASP A 50 5.89 15.01 4.52
C ASP A 50 5.58 13.52 4.50
N TRP A 51 4.69 13.12 3.60
CA TRP A 51 4.30 11.74 3.38
C TRP A 51 5.18 11.12 2.31
N THR A 52 5.63 9.89 2.58
CA THR A 52 6.31 9.05 1.59
C THR A 52 5.61 7.70 1.54
N ILE A 53 5.18 7.30 0.36
CA ILE A 53 4.58 6.00 0.08
C ILE A 53 5.53 5.24 -0.84
N THR A 54 5.96 4.07 -0.40
CA THR A 54 6.80 3.15 -1.17
C THR A 54 6.01 1.90 -1.48
N ALA A 55 5.88 1.55 -2.75
CA ALA A 55 5.27 0.30 -3.20
C ALA A 55 6.36 -0.59 -3.81
N GLY A 56 6.68 -1.69 -3.14
CA GLY A 56 7.58 -2.72 -3.65
C GLY A 56 6.76 -3.82 -4.33
N LEU A 57 6.96 -4.03 -5.63
CA LEU A 57 6.30 -5.08 -6.40
C LEU A 57 7.24 -6.25 -6.62
N SER A 58 6.77 -7.47 -6.38
CA SER A 58 7.56 -8.67 -6.67
C SER A 58 7.70 -8.87 -8.18
N VAL A 59 8.93 -9.08 -8.66
CA VAL A 59 9.18 -9.42 -10.08
C VAL A 59 8.54 -10.76 -10.48
N LEU A 60 8.15 -11.57 -9.48
CA LEU A 60 7.48 -12.85 -9.67
C LEU A 60 5.95 -12.74 -9.70
N SER A 61 5.38 -11.55 -9.40
CA SER A 61 3.92 -11.34 -9.49
C SER A 61 3.49 -11.27 -10.96
N ASP A 62 2.44 -12.01 -11.31
CA ASP A 62 1.81 -11.91 -12.63
C ASP A 62 1.16 -10.53 -12.88
N ARG A 63 0.90 -9.79 -11.80
CA ARG A 63 0.29 -8.45 -11.82
C ARG A 63 1.32 -7.33 -11.89
N LEU A 64 2.63 -7.63 -11.93
CA LEU A 64 3.72 -6.64 -11.92
C LEU A 64 3.49 -5.49 -12.90
N LEU A 65 3.24 -5.80 -14.18
CA LEU A 65 3.07 -4.78 -15.22
C LEU A 65 1.80 -3.94 -15.00
N SER A 66 0.70 -4.57 -14.61
CA SER A 66 -0.57 -3.87 -14.34
C SER A 66 -0.44 -2.95 -13.13
N LEU A 67 0.19 -3.42 -12.05
CA LEU A 67 0.39 -2.66 -10.83
C LEU A 67 1.38 -1.51 -11.05
N THR A 68 2.47 -1.74 -11.78
CA THR A 68 3.44 -0.70 -12.17
C THR A 68 2.73 0.45 -12.88
N ARG A 69 1.94 0.14 -13.91
CA ARG A 69 1.17 1.16 -14.64
C ARG A 69 0.18 1.91 -13.75
N SER A 70 -0.53 1.20 -12.86
CA SER A 70 -1.44 1.86 -11.90
C SER A 70 -0.69 2.80 -10.96
N LEU A 71 0.53 2.45 -10.53
CA LEU A 71 1.35 3.31 -9.68
C LEU A 71 1.85 4.54 -10.45
N GLU A 72 2.31 4.38 -11.69
CA GLU A 72 2.72 5.49 -12.55
C GLU A 72 1.58 6.48 -12.81
N GLU A 73 0.35 5.99 -13.03
CA GLU A 73 -0.85 6.83 -13.19
C GLU A 73 -1.21 7.62 -11.91
N LEU A 74 -0.80 7.13 -10.73
CA LEU A 74 -0.90 7.83 -9.45
C LEU A 74 0.26 8.80 -9.20
N GLY A 75 1.23 8.86 -10.11
CA GLY A 75 2.41 9.71 -10.03
C GLY A 75 3.54 9.12 -9.19
N PHE A 76 3.57 7.80 -9.00
CA PHE A 76 4.75 7.13 -8.50
C PHE A 76 5.82 7.06 -9.60
N PHE A 77 7.08 7.02 -9.19
CA PHE A 77 8.20 6.74 -10.07
C PHE A 77 8.99 5.55 -9.56
N GLN A 78 9.59 4.77 -10.46
CA GLN A 78 10.49 3.70 -10.07
C GLN A 78 11.74 4.29 -9.42
N ALA A 79 11.98 3.93 -8.16
CA ALA A 79 13.08 4.44 -7.36
C ALA A 79 14.27 3.46 -7.32
N ALA A 80 13.99 2.15 -7.29
CA ALA A 80 15.01 1.12 -7.22
C ALA A 80 14.49 -0.25 -7.69
N GLU A 81 15.41 -1.13 -8.07
CA GLU A 81 15.16 -2.56 -8.22
C GLU A 81 16.19 -3.32 -7.40
N GLN A 82 15.74 -4.09 -6.41
CA GLN A 82 16.62 -4.82 -5.50
C GLN A 82 15.93 -6.05 -4.94
N GLY A 83 16.66 -7.17 -4.85
CA GLY A 83 16.18 -8.37 -4.16
C GLY A 83 14.94 -9.01 -4.77
N GLY A 84 14.77 -8.91 -6.09
CA GLY A 84 13.58 -9.40 -6.79
C GLY A 84 12.34 -8.52 -6.59
N MET A 85 12.52 -7.28 -6.16
CA MET A 85 11.45 -6.30 -5.98
C MET A 85 11.73 -5.05 -6.80
N VAL A 86 10.69 -4.50 -7.43
CA VAL A 86 10.70 -3.19 -8.08
C VAL A 86 10.01 -2.19 -7.17
N TYR A 87 10.78 -1.23 -6.65
CA TYR A 87 10.30 -0.21 -5.72
C TYR A 87 9.89 1.05 -6.46
N HIS A 88 8.66 1.47 -6.20
CA HIS A 88 8.07 2.71 -6.68
C HIS A 88 7.84 3.65 -5.51
N LEU A 89 8.09 4.94 -5.72
CA LEU A 89 7.99 5.96 -4.69
C LEU A 89 7.04 7.08 -5.11
N TRP A 90 6.24 7.51 -4.15
CA TRP A 90 5.46 8.74 -4.19
C TRP A 90 5.75 9.54 -2.93
N THR A 91 5.89 10.86 -3.04
CA THR A 91 6.13 11.72 -1.89
C THR A 91 5.44 13.07 -2.04
N SER A 92 4.95 13.62 -0.93
CA SER A 92 4.43 14.98 -0.88
C SER A 92 5.54 16.04 -0.95
N ALA A 93 6.75 15.71 -0.50
CA ALA A 93 7.88 16.65 -0.42
C ALA A 93 8.26 17.26 -1.78
N LEU A 94 7.86 16.61 -2.87
CA LEU A 94 8.11 17.08 -4.23
C LEU A 94 6.95 17.92 -4.81
N LYS A 95 5.86 18.14 -4.07
CA LYS A 95 4.67 18.86 -4.54
C LYS A 95 4.36 20.05 -3.63
N GLU A 96 4.35 21.26 -4.22
CA GLU A 96 4.13 22.55 -3.53
C GLU A 96 2.66 22.78 -3.06
N HIS A 97 1.96 21.78 -2.53
CA HIS A 97 0.55 21.93 -2.16
C HIS A 97 0.30 21.74 -0.66
N TYR A 98 -0.24 22.80 -0.03
CA TYR A 98 -0.67 22.91 1.37
C TYR A 98 -1.74 21.87 1.87
N SER A 99 -2.04 20.81 1.11
CA SER A 99 -3.01 19.75 1.46
C SER A 99 -2.42 18.35 1.23
N ASP A 100 -1.17 18.14 1.66
CA ASP A 100 -0.42 16.90 1.44
C ASP A 100 -1.07 15.68 2.09
N ARG A 101 -1.70 15.85 3.25
CA ARG A 101 -2.33 14.75 4.00
C ARG A 101 -3.48 14.10 3.23
N SER A 102 -4.51 14.87 2.85
CA SER A 102 -5.67 14.31 2.15
C SER A 102 -5.28 13.70 0.81
N LYS A 103 -4.26 14.26 0.14
CA LYS A 103 -3.76 13.69 -1.11
C LYS A 103 -2.99 12.39 -0.88
N ALA A 104 -2.17 12.33 0.18
CA ALA A 104 -1.45 11.11 0.57
C ALA A 104 -2.43 10.00 0.97
N GLU A 105 -3.44 10.30 1.76
CA GLU A 105 -4.50 9.35 2.16
C GLU A 105 -5.28 8.83 0.94
N GLU A 106 -5.68 9.71 0.02
CA GLU A 106 -6.34 9.32 -1.22
C GLU A 106 -5.44 8.43 -2.09
N THR A 107 -4.17 8.81 -2.22
CA THR A 107 -3.17 8.06 -2.99
C THR A 107 -2.98 6.68 -2.41
N LEU A 108 -2.80 6.59 -1.09
CA LEU A 108 -2.65 5.35 -0.36
C LEU A 108 -3.88 4.46 -0.55
N LEU A 109 -5.09 4.99 -0.39
CA LEU A 109 -6.34 4.25 -0.61
C LEU A 109 -6.41 3.65 -2.02
N ARG A 110 -5.99 4.38 -3.05
CA ARG A 110 -5.95 3.85 -4.43
C ARG A 110 -4.91 2.76 -4.59
N VAL A 111 -3.71 2.94 -4.04
CA VAL A 111 -2.67 1.89 -4.05
C VAL A 111 -3.17 0.62 -3.38
N LEU A 112 -3.74 0.73 -2.18
CA LEU A 112 -4.26 -0.40 -1.43
C LEU A 112 -5.37 -1.14 -2.21
N LYS A 113 -6.27 -0.40 -2.86
CA LYS A 113 -7.29 -0.99 -3.75
C LYS A 113 -6.67 -1.72 -4.92
N SER A 114 -5.65 -1.17 -5.58
CA SER A 114 -4.95 -1.83 -6.67
C SER A 114 -4.30 -3.13 -6.21
N PHE A 115 -3.65 -3.15 -5.05
CA PHE A 115 -3.05 -4.37 -4.48
C PHE A 115 -4.12 -5.40 -4.09
N GLN A 116 -5.25 -4.97 -3.54
CA GLN A 116 -6.35 -5.88 -3.13
C GLN A 116 -7.20 -6.41 -4.27
N SER A 117 -7.23 -5.74 -5.42
CA SER A 117 -8.06 -6.13 -6.58
C SER A 117 -7.57 -7.40 -7.29
N SER A 118 -6.78 -8.24 -6.61
CA SER A 118 -6.57 -9.63 -7.00
C SER A 118 -7.86 -10.40 -6.70
N THR A 119 -8.86 -10.19 -7.55
CA THR A 119 -9.99 -11.10 -7.66
C THR A 119 -9.41 -12.41 -8.15
N VAL A 120 -9.26 -13.38 -7.24
CA VAL A 120 -9.33 -14.79 -7.66
C VAL A 120 -10.65 -14.89 -8.42
N PRO A 121 -10.68 -15.23 -9.73
CA PRO A 121 -11.95 -15.65 -10.29
C PRO A 121 -12.30 -16.91 -9.51
N SER A 122 -13.36 -16.85 -8.69
CA SER A 122 -13.93 -18.02 -8.02
C SER A 122 -14.39 -18.99 -9.11
N TYR A 123 -13.47 -19.80 -9.63
CA TYR A 123 -13.77 -20.96 -10.43
C TYR A 123 -14.10 -22.11 -9.48
N ILE A 124 -15.41 -22.25 -9.25
CA ILE A 124 -16.20 -23.47 -9.03
C ILE A 124 -15.80 -24.42 -7.88
N GLY A 125 -16.81 -24.72 -7.06
CA GLY A 125 -17.04 -25.99 -6.37
C GLY A 125 -18.52 -26.12 -6.06
#